data_AF-A0A968PII9-F1
#
_entry.id   AF-A0A968PII9-F1
#
_cell.length_a   1.000
_cell.length_b   1.000
_cell.length_c   1.000
_cell.angle_alpha   90.00
_cell.angle_beta   90.00
_cell.angle_gamma   90.00
#
_symmetry.space_group_name_H-M   'P 1'
#
loop_
_entity.id
_entity.type
_entity.pdbx_description
1 polymer ?
#
loop_
_entity_poly.entity_id
_entity_poly.type
_entity_poly.pdbx_seq_one_letter_code
_entity_poly.pdbx_strand_id
1 'polypeptide(L)'
;MIVYGALSEQAAMAHPGDLIFKHKRVRGFWLSDWIEQQTILGIIQTGTRVQQMLHTDLKTTVQAGYPLAEIEQAISHYKQQMSGGKVLLLPGLHRTNAVAYQEQAMQ
;
A
#
# COMPACT_ATOMS: atom_id res chain seq x y z
N MET A 1 -14.64 -6.16 10.35
CA MET A 1 -13.21 -5.78 10.27
C MET A 1 -12.49 -6.78 9.39
N ILE A 2 -11.63 -6.31 8.49
CA ILE A 2 -10.76 -7.15 7.67
C ILE A 2 -9.32 -6.96 8.15
N VAL A 3 -8.61 -8.06 8.37
CA VAL A 3 -7.19 -8.07 8.77
C VAL A 3 -6.38 -8.62 7.61
N TYR A 4 -5.45 -7.81 7.07
CA TYR A 4 -4.63 -8.19 5.91
C TYR A 4 -3.11 -7.96 6.13
N GLY A 5 -2.72 -7.51 7.33
CA GLY A 5 -1.34 -7.29 7.71
C GLY A 5 -1.19 -7.23 9.23
N ALA A 6 0.03 -7.49 9.72
CA ALA A 6 0.36 -7.55 11.14
C ALA A 6 1.59 -6.68 11.45
N LEU A 7 1.49 -5.36 11.21
CA LEU A 7 2.63 -4.45 11.33
C LEU A 7 3.20 -4.36 12.76
N SER A 8 2.37 -4.57 13.78
CA SER A 8 2.79 -4.52 15.19
C SER A 8 3.23 -5.88 15.74
N GLU A 9 3.03 -6.96 15.00
CA GLU A 9 3.24 -8.36 15.45
C GLU A 9 2.47 -8.75 16.74
N GLN A 10 1.55 -7.90 17.20
CA GLN A 10 0.73 -8.16 18.38
C GLN A 10 -0.52 -8.95 18.01
N ALA A 11 -1.06 -9.67 18.98
CA ALA A 11 -2.33 -10.37 18.83
C ALA A 11 -3.47 -9.37 18.54
N ALA A 12 -4.22 -9.62 17.47
CA ALA A 12 -5.43 -8.86 17.19
C ALA A 12 -6.51 -9.21 18.23
N MET A 13 -6.78 -8.30 19.17
CA MET A 13 -7.79 -8.50 20.21
C MET A 13 -9.16 -7.96 19.79
N ALA A 14 -10.23 -8.73 20.03
CA ALA A 14 -11.61 -8.31 19.80
C ALA A 14 -12.49 -8.70 21.00
N HIS A 15 -13.41 -7.82 21.40
CA HIS A 15 -14.28 -8.05 22.54
C HIS A 15 -15.33 -9.15 22.22
N PRO A 16 -15.42 -10.25 22.98
CA PRO A 16 -16.34 -11.35 22.67
C PRO A 16 -17.81 -10.93 22.58
N GLY A 17 -18.26 -10.03 23.47
CA GLY A 17 -19.64 -9.54 23.46
C GLY A 17 -20.00 -8.75 22.19
N ASP A 18 -19.02 -8.12 21.54
CA ASP A 18 -19.23 -7.42 20.28
C ASP A 18 -19.40 -8.41 19.11
N LEU A 19 -18.74 -9.57 19.18
CA LEU A 19 -18.85 -10.63 18.18
C LEU A 19 -20.19 -11.38 18.32
N ILE A 20 -20.59 -11.69 19.56
CA ILE A 20 -21.78 -12.50 19.85
C ILE A 20 -23.06 -11.65 19.77
N PHE A 21 -23.13 -10.55 20.54
CA PHE A 21 -24.38 -9.81 20.72
C PHE A 21 -24.61 -8.70 19.70
N LYS A 22 -23.53 -8.21 19.06
CA LYS A 22 -23.62 -7.21 17.98
C LYS A 22 -23.32 -7.80 16.60
N HIS A 23 -23.16 -9.12 16.53
CA HIS A 23 -22.87 -9.85 15.29
C HIS A 23 -21.70 -9.30 14.47
N LYS A 24 -20.71 -8.68 15.13
CA LYS A 24 -19.51 -8.20 14.43
C LYS A 24 -18.68 -9.39 13.98
N ARG A 25 -18.00 -9.23 12.84
CA ARG A 25 -17.11 -10.26 12.28
C ARG A 25 -15.70 -9.72 12.08
N VAL A 26 -14.72 -10.54 12.44
CA VAL A 26 -13.31 -10.37 12.10
C VAL A 26 -12.98 -11.40 11.04
N ARG A 27 -12.41 -10.98 9.91
CA ARG A 27 -12.00 -11.88 8.81
C ARG A 27 -10.58 -11.56 8.40
N GLY A 28 -9.77 -12.61 8.25
CA GLY A 28 -8.50 -12.50 7.55
C GLY A 28 -8.74 -12.32 6.05
N PHE A 29 -7.87 -11.56 5.40
CA PHE A 29 -7.80 -11.47 3.95
C PHE A 29 -6.35 -11.57 3.52
N TRP A 30 -6.05 -12.59 2.72
CA TRP A 30 -4.73 -12.75 2.11
C TRP A 30 -4.90 -12.72 0.59
N LEU A 31 -4.23 -11.75 -0.04
CA LEU A 31 -4.36 -11.52 -1.47
C LEU A 31 -3.93 -12.73 -2.31
N SER A 32 -2.83 -13.41 -1.95
CA SER A 32 -2.32 -14.57 -2.69
C SER A 32 -3.33 -15.72 -2.71
N ASP A 33 -3.87 -16.09 -1.55
CA ASP A 33 -4.92 -17.11 -1.42
C ASP A 33 -6.17 -16.73 -2.21
N TRP A 34 -6.58 -15.45 -2.14
CA TRP A 34 -7.72 -14.98 -2.92
C TRP A 34 -7.49 -15.11 -4.43
N ILE A 35 -6.30 -14.73 -4.93
CA ILE A 35 -5.91 -14.84 -6.35
C ILE A 35 -5.94 -16.29 -6.81
N GLU A 36 -5.40 -17.22 -6.02
CA GLU A 36 -5.37 -18.66 -6.35
C GLU A 36 -6.77 -19.25 -6.54
N GLN A 37 -7.76 -18.71 -5.84
CA GLN A 37 -9.16 -19.13 -5.93
C GLN A 37 -9.93 -18.44 -7.07
N GLN A 38 -9.33 -17.47 -7.78
CA GLN A 38 -10.00 -16.74 -8.85
C GLN A 38 -9.71 -17.32 -10.24
N THR A 39 -10.66 -17.11 -11.15
CA THR A 39 -10.40 -17.28 -12.59
C THR A 39 -9.60 -16.09 -13.13
N ILE A 40 -8.86 -16.32 -14.23
CA ILE A 40 -8.10 -15.26 -14.92
C ILE A 40 -8.99 -14.05 -15.25
N LEU A 41 -10.21 -14.31 -15.76
CA LEU A 41 -11.16 -13.24 -16.07
C LEU A 41 -11.61 -12.47 -14.83
N GLY A 42 -11.84 -13.17 -13.71
CA GLY A 42 -12.19 -12.54 -12.43
C GLY A 42 -11.08 -11.65 -11.86
N ILE A 43 -9.83 -12.06 -12.01
CA ILE A 43 -8.65 -11.25 -11.63
C ILE A 43 -8.60 -9.98 -12.47
N ILE A 44 -8.74 -10.10 -13.80
CA ILE A 44 -8.70 -8.95 -14.72
C ILE A 44 -9.82 -7.96 -14.39
N GLN A 45 -11.06 -8.43 -14.28
CA GLN A 45 -12.21 -7.58 -13.98
C GLN A 45 -12.04 -6.84 -12.65
N THR A 46 -11.59 -7.56 -11.61
CA THR A 46 -11.34 -6.96 -10.30
C THR A 46 -10.20 -5.95 -10.37
N GLY A 47 -9.11 -6.29 -11.06
CA GLY A 47 -7.96 -5.41 -11.26
C GLY A 47 -8.34 -4.11 -11.95
N THR A 48 -9.11 -4.17 -13.04
CA THR A 48 -9.61 -2.98 -13.75
C THR A 48 -10.46 -2.09 -12.84
N ARG A 49 -11.35 -2.67 -12.05
CA ARG A 49 -12.18 -1.90 -11.11
C ARG A 49 -11.34 -1.21 -10.03
N VAL A 50 -10.38 -1.92 -9.46
CA VAL A 50 -9.45 -1.35 -8.45
C VAL A 50 -8.63 -0.23 -9.08
N GLN A 51 -8.12 -0.41 -10.30
CA GLN A 51 -7.38 0.63 -11.01
C GLN A 51 -8.19 1.90 -11.22
N GLN A 52 -9.47 1.79 -11.61
CA GLN A 52 -10.35 2.95 -11.73
C GLN A 52 -10.50 3.69 -10.39
N MET A 53 -10.63 2.95 -9.29
CA MET A 53 -10.73 3.53 -7.95
C MET A 53 -9.43 4.20 -7.47
N LEU A 54 -8.26 3.79 -7.97
CA LEU A 54 -6.98 4.46 -7.66
C LEU A 54 -6.94 5.92 -8.15
N HIS A 55 -7.73 6.25 -9.18
CA HIS A 55 -7.85 7.62 -9.68
C HIS A 55 -8.82 8.48 -8.87
N THR A 56 -9.67 7.86 -8.03
CA THR A 56 -10.69 8.55 -7.23
C THR A 56 -10.45 8.31 -5.73
N ASP A 57 -11.08 7.29 -5.16
CA ASP A 57 -11.25 7.07 -3.73
C ASP A 57 -10.00 6.45 -3.08
N LEU A 58 -9.17 5.77 -3.88
CA LEU A 58 -7.94 5.10 -3.44
C LEU A 58 -6.69 5.88 -3.88
N LYS A 59 -6.81 7.21 -4.07
CA LYS A 59 -5.71 8.07 -4.47
C LYS A 59 -4.54 7.89 -3.49
N THR A 60 -3.39 7.53 -4.04
CA THR A 60 -2.18 7.35 -3.27
C THR A 60 -1.35 8.63 -3.31
N THR A 61 -0.94 9.13 -2.14
CA THR A 61 0.06 10.19 -2.04
C THR A 61 1.45 9.62 -2.27
N VAL A 62 2.15 10.13 -3.28
CA VAL A 62 3.58 9.87 -3.49
C VAL A 62 4.34 10.95 -2.75
N GLN A 63 5.17 10.54 -1.81
CA GLN A 63 5.93 11.43 -0.93
C GLN A 63 7.27 11.83 -1.56
N ALA A 64 7.93 10.90 -2.23
CA ALA A 64 9.23 11.13 -2.86
C ALA A 64 9.53 10.06 -3.91
N GLY A 65 10.35 10.42 -4.90
CA GLY A 65 10.98 9.49 -5.84
C GLY A 65 12.49 9.48 -5.63
N TYR A 66 13.11 8.31 -5.60
CA TYR A 66 14.55 8.13 -5.49
C TYR A 66 15.08 7.28 -6.66
N PRO A 67 16.29 7.57 -7.14
CA PRO A 67 16.97 6.67 -8.07
C PRO A 67 17.31 5.35 -7.35
N LEU A 68 17.44 4.26 -8.11
CA LEU A 68 17.78 2.96 -7.52
C LEU A 68 19.13 2.98 -6.75
N ALA A 69 20.05 3.84 -7.17
CA ALA A 69 21.34 4.06 -6.51
C ALA A 69 21.22 4.66 -5.09
N GLU A 70 20.05 5.18 -4.71
CA GLU A 70 19.80 5.83 -3.41
C GLU A 70 18.75 5.09 -2.57
N ILE A 71 18.68 3.77 -2.75
CA ILE A 71 17.71 2.92 -2.06
C ILE A 71 17.83 3.00 -0.52
N GLU A 72 19.04 3.17 0.01
CA GLU A 72 19.24 3.31 1.47
C GLU A 72 18.61 4.60 2.00
N GLN A 73 18.80 5.72 1.29
CA GLN A 73 18.18 6.99 1.64
C GLN A 73 16.66 6.90 1.52
N ALA A 74 16.15 6.26 0.46
CA ALA A 74 14.72 6.05 0.25
C ALA A 74 14.06 5.27 1.41
N ILE A 75 14.72 4.19 1.85
CA ILE A 75 14.25 3.37 2.99
C ILE A 75 14.29 4.18 4.29
N SER A 76 15.38 4.92 4.55
CA SER A 76 15.50 5.73 5.76
C SER A 76 14.42 6.82 5.83
N HIS A 77 14.17 7.52 4.72
CA HIS A 77 13.11 8.51 4.61
C HIS A 77 11.74 7.89 4.88
N TYR A 78 11.42 6.77 4.22
CA TYR A 78 10.15 6.08 4.44
C TYR A 78 9.95 5.68 5.91
N LYS A 79 10.98 5.14 6.57
CA LYS A 79 10.90 4.74 8.00
C LYS A 79 10.62 5.92 8.93
N GLN A 80 11.18 7.10 8.65
CA GLN A 80 10.97 8.30 9.47
C GLN A 80 9.57 8.90 9.28
N GLN A 81 8.93 8.66 8.13
CA GLN A 81 7.65 9.27 7.76
C GLN A 81 6.68 8.25 7.15
N MET A 82 6.48 7.10 7.81
CA MET A 82 5.69 5.97 7.28
C MET A 82 4.23 6.31 6.94
N SER A 83 3.68 7.37 7.54
CA SER A 83 2.31 7.87 7.26
C SER A 83 2.26 8.97 6.20
N GLY A 84 3.41 9.45 5.70
CA GLY A 84 3.50 10.54 4.73
C GLY A 84 3.16 10.15 3.29
N GLY A 85 3.12 8.85 2.99
CA GLY A 85 2.77 8.33 1.67
C GLY A 85 3.73 7.26 1.18
N LYS A 86 3.73 7.01 -0.13
CA LYS A 86 4.64 6.03 -0.76
C LYS A 86 5.91 6.72 -1.22
N VAL A 87 7.05 6.07 -0.99
CA VAL A 87 8.33 6.41 -1.61
C VAL A 87 8.55 5.50 -2.82
N LEU A 88 8.78 6.09 -3.99
CA LEU A 88 8.98 5.37 -5.25
C LEU A 88 10.47 5.21 -5.57
N LEU A 89 10.84 4.02 -6.04
CA LEU A 89 12.15 3.78 -6.65
C LEU A 89 11.99 3.88 -8.17
N LEU A 90 12.82 4.71 -8.79
CA LEU A 90 12.74 5.03 -10.22
C LEU A 90 13.95 4.43 -10.95
N PRO A 91 13.79 3.30 -11.67
CA PRO A 91 14.90 2.58 -12.31
C PRO A 91 15.61 3.37 -13.41
N GLY A 92 14.91 4.32 -14.06
CA GLY A 92 15.46 5.17 -15.13
C GLY A 92 16.00 6.53 -14.66
N LEU A 93 15.97 6.80 -13.35
CA LEU A 93 16.48 8.06 -12.81
C LEU A 93 17.98 7.89 -12.53
N HIS A 94 18.81 8.48 -13.37
CA HIS A 94 20.23 8.67 -13.07
C HIS A 94 20.39 9.91 -12.19
N ARG A 95 21.39 9.96 -11.29
CA ARG A 95 21.59 11.05 -10.30
C ARG A 95 21.46 12.46 -10.88
N THR A 96 21.85 12.64 -12.14
CA THR A 96 21.77 13.92 -12.87
C THR A 96 20.34 14.45 -13.05
N ASN A 97 19.33 13.57 -13.06
CA ASN A 97 17.92 13.93 -13.27
C ASN A 97 17.07 13.92 -11.98
N ALA A 98 17.66 13.54 -10.84
CA ALA A 98 16.94 13.39 -9.58
C ALA A 98 16.56 14.73 -8.93
N VAL A 99 17.38 15.76 -9.14
CA VAL A 99 17.16 17.12 -8.62
C VAL A 99 15.88 17.74 -9.19
N ALA A 100 15.57 17.50 -10.47
CA ALA A 100 14.38 18.02 -11.13
C ALA A 100 13.06 17.37 -10.65
N TYR A 101 13.11 16.10 -10.20
CA TYR A 101 11.94 15.38 -9.70
C TYR A 101 11.50 15.82 -8.30
N GLN A 102 12.44 16.24 -7.45
CA GLN A 102 12.11 16.70 -6.10
C GLN A 102 11.48 18.09 -6.08
N GLU A 103 11.82 18.97 -7.05
CA GLU A 103 11.17 20.29 -7.20
C GLU A 103 9.72 20.17 -7.70
N GLN A 104 9.42 19.21 -8.56
CA GLN A 104 8.06 19.01 -9.10
C GLN A 104 7.10 18.29 -8.13
N ALA A 105 7.62 17.54 -7.16
CA ALA A 105 6.80 16.85 -6.15
C ALA A 105 6.38 17.75 -4.97
N MET A 106 6.94 18.96 -4.87
CA MET A 106 6.61 19.97 -3.84
C MET A 106 5.66 21.08 -4.34
N GLN A 107 5.11 20.96 -5.56
CA GLN A 107 4.04 21.80 -6.11
C GLN A 107 2.73 21.01 -6.22
#